data_AF-A0A9X6RNI2-F1
#
_entry.id   AF-A0A9X6RNI2-F1
#
_cell.length_a   1.000
_cell.length_b   1.000
_cell.length_c   1.000
_cell.angle_alpha   90.00
_cell.angle_beta   90.00
_cell.angle_gamma   90.00
#
_symmetry.space_group_name_H-M   'P 1'
#
loop_
_entity.id
_entity.type
_entity.pdbx_description
1 polymer ?
#
loop_
_entity_poly.entity_id
_entity_poly.type
_entity_poly.pdbx_seq_one_letter_code
_entity_poly.pdbx_strand_id
1 'polypeptide(L)'
;MRHRKREEFDGSGKLRSVTHYPLPHAMAVKIEIALEKKQRIDSAHQQVKWQMQDAEVIIQSKRRKRNFRAVRPQPFETPAVPDVAFLRFLSLMATNDWHKTPVIVNFKNDMTHADIAASKADFTEKRKAFSLMSIITHFDAASHWTRSGPLSVILKRPCLLAKVSLNTAETARLSGRTFDSETIFRPPASDDWDCLIYLKPIVSARRHEVLDLPVDIVAAL
;
A
#
# COMPACT_ATOMS: atom_id res chain seq x y z
N MET A 1 -5.61 21.96 -54.02
CA MET A 1 -6.28 22.02 -55.34
C MET A 1 -7.59 21.27 -55.26
N ARG A 2 -8.73 21.97 -55.37
CA ARG A 2 -10.08 21.38 -55.30
C ARG A 2 -10.43 20.78 -56.67
N HIS A 3 -10.48 19.44 -56.78
CA HIS A 3 -11.03 18.80 -57.97
C HIS A 3 -12.56 18.84 -57.94
N ARG A 4 -13.10 19.67 -58.83
CA ARG A 4 -14.53 19.90 -59.06
C ARG A 4 -15.09 18.69 -59.81
N LYS A 5 -16.00 17.93 -59.20
CA LYS A 5 -16.75 16.89 -59.93
C LYS A 5 -17.65 17.58 -60.96
N ARG A 6 -17.38 17.37 -62.26
CA ARG A 6 -18.33 17.65 -63.33
C ARG A 6 -19.33 16.50 -63.35
N GLU A 7 -20.59 16.79 -63.06
CA GLU A 7 -21.68 15.85 -63.26
C GLU A 7 -22.22 16.07 -64.67
N GLU A 8 -22.01 15.09 -65.56
CA GLU A 8 -22.60 15.06 -66.89
C GLU A 8 -23.95 14.36 -66.81
N PHE A 9 -25.01 15.13 -67.05
CA PHE A 9 -26.39 14.66 -67.19
C PHE A 9 -26.67 14.31 -68.65
N ASP A 10 -27.41 13.23 -68.91
CA ASP A 10 -28.05 13.05 -70.21
C ASP A 10 -29.30 13.93 -70.32
N GLY A 11 -29.77 14.17 -71.55
CA GLY A 11 -30.93 15.03 -71.85
C GLY A 11 -32.27 14.55 -71.28
N SER A 12 -32.28 13.58 -70.37
CA SER A 12 -33.45 13.13 -69.60
C SER A 12 -33.31 13.34 -68.08
N GLY A 13 -32.24 13.99 -67.62
CA GLY A 13 -32.10 14.42 -66.22
C GLY A 13 -31.71 13.32 -65.23
N LYS A 14 -31.18 12.18 -65.68
CA LYS A 14 -30.64 11.12 -64.78
C LYS A 14 -29.10 11.13 -64.73
N LEU A 15 -28.57 11.04 -63.51
CA LEU A 15 -27.14 10.85 -63.23
C LEU A 15 -26.67 9.50 -63.80
N ARG A 16 -25.65 9.53 -64.68
CA ARG A 16 -24.98 8.30 -65.14
C ARG A 16 -24.36 7.59 -63.93
N SER A 17 -24.65 6.29 -63.79
CA SER A 17 -24.09 5.48 -62.71
C SER A 17 -22.56 5.45 -62.80
N VAL A 18 -21.91 5.97 -61.76
CA VAL A 18 -20.44 5.96 -61.65
C VAL A 18 -20.02 4.51 -61.42
N THR A 19 -19.41 3.90 -62.43
CA THR A 19 -18.80 2.58 -62.32
C THR A 19 -17.72 2.61 -61.24
N HIS A 20 -17.92 1.88 -60.13
CA HIS A 20 -16.92 1.70 -59.10
C HIS A 20 -15.78 0.84 -59.66
N TYR A 21 -14.63 1.44 -59.95
CA TYR A 21 -13.41 0.67 -60.23
C TYR A 21 -12.92 0.01 -58.93
N PRO A 22 -12.60 -1.29 -58.92
CA PRO A 22 -12.03 -1.95 -57.75
C PRO A 22 -10.66 -1.34 -57.44
N LEU A 23 -10.46 -0.94 -56.18
CA LEU A 23 -9.18 -0.44 -55.69
C LEU A 23 -8.07 -1.48 -55.96
N PRO A 24 -6.87 -1.08 -56.42
CA PRO A 24 -5.76 -2.01 -56.62
C PRO A 24 -5.50 -2.79 -55.33
N HIS A 25 -5.33 -4.11 -55.40
CA HIS A 25 -5.22 -5.00 -54.24
C HIS A 25 -4.19 -4.51 -53.19
N ALA A 26 -3.09 -3.89 -53.64
CA ALA A 26 -2.08 -3.28 -52.78
C ALA A 26 -2.58 -2.09 -51.92
N MET A 27 -3.59 -1.34 -52.38
CA MET A 27 -4.24 -0.28 -51.60
C MET A 27 -5.19 -0.86 -50.54
N ALA A 28 -5.92 -1.93 -50.89
CA ALA A 28 -6.82 -2.62 -49.94
C ALA A 28 -6.04 -3.22 -48.76
N VAL A 29 -4.92 -3.90 -49.03
CA VAL A 29 -4.04 -4.48 -47.99
C VAL A 29 -3.44 -3.40 -47.09
N LYS A 30 -3.06 -2.24 -47.64
CA LYS A 30 -2.54 -1.12 -46.83
C LYS A 30 -3.59 -0.53 -45.89
N ILE A 31 -4.84 -0.46 -46.33
CA ILE A 31 -5.96 0.04 -45.50
C ILE A 31 -6.26 -0.96 -44.39
N GLU A 32 -6.24 -2.27 -44.67
CA GLU A 32 -6.47 -3.31 -43.68
C GLU A 32 -5.39 -3.32 -42.59
N ILE A 33 -4.10 -3.24 -42.98
CA ILE A 33 -2.98 -3.12 -42.05
C ILE A 33 -3.07 -1.83 -41.22
N ALA A 34 -3.51 -0.72 -41.82
CA ALA A 34 -3.68 0.54 -41.11
C ALA A 34 -4.83 0.48 -40.08
N LEU A 35 -5.92 -0.23 -40.42
CA LEU A 35 -7.06 -0.42 -39.53
C LEU A 35 -6.69 -1.30 -38.34
N GLU A 36 -5.93 -2.37 -38.57
CA GLU A 36 -5.45 -3.28 -37.53
C GLU A 36 -4.45 -2.58 -36.59
N LYS A 37 -3.54 -1.75 -37.13
CA LYS A 37 -2.65 -0.91 -36.31
C LYS A 37 -3.43 0.06 -35.44
N LYS A 38 -4.48 0.67 -35.97
CA LYS A 38 -5.35 1.59 -35.20
C LYS A 38 -6.04 0.86 -34.05
N GLN A 39 -6.61 -0.33 -34.30
CA GLN A 39 -7.23 -1.14 -33.26
C GLN A 39 -6.25 -1.58 -32.16
N ARG A 40 -5.00 -1.90 -32.51
CA ARG A 40 -3.96 -2.23 -31.52
C ARG A 40 -3.56 -1.03 -30.67
N ILE A 41 -3.49 0.17 -31.28
CA ILE A 41 -3.23 1.42 -30.55
C ILE A 41 -4.39 1.75 -29.61
N ASP A 42 -5.63 1.63 -30.08
CA ASP A 42 -6.83 1.88 -29.27
C ASP A 42 -6.91 0.89 -28.10
N SER A 43 -6.55 -0.38 -28.33
CA SER A 43 -6.47 -1.40 -27.27
C SER A 43 -5.38 -1.10 -26.25
N ALA A 44 -4.21 -0.64 -26.70
CA ALA A 44 -3.12 -0.22 -25.82
C ALA A 44 -3.49 1.03 -25.00
N HIS A 45 -4.17 2.00 -25.61
CA HIS A 45 -4.70 3.18 -24.94
C HIS A 45 -5.75 2.79 -23.88
N GLN A 46 -6.63 1.83 -24.21
CA GLN A 46 -7.60 1.29 -23.25
C GLN A 46 -6.87 0.63 -22.07
N GLN A 47 -5.84 -0.19 -22.35
CA GLN A 47 -5.08 -0.92 -21.33
C GLN A 47 -4.27 0.02 -20.41
N VAL A 48 -3.65 1.06 -20.95
CA VAL A 48 -2.99 2.10 -20.14
C VAL A 48 -4.01 2.88 -19.31
N LYS A 49 -5.21 3.15 -19.84
CA LYS A 49 -6.29 3.80 -19.10
C LYS A 49 -6.79 2.94 -17.93
N TRP A 50 -6.92 1.62 -18.12
CA TRP A 50 -7.23 0.68 -17.03
C TRP A 50 -6.13 0.66 -15.96
N GLN A 51 -4.85 0.62 -16.37
CA GLN A 51 -3.73 0.67 -15.42
C GLN A 51 -3.62 2.01 -14.67
N MET A 52 -3.97 3.13 -15.31
CA MET A 52 -4.00 4.44 -14.66
C MET A 52 -5.16 4.58 -13.67
N GLN A 53 -6.32 3.98 -13.96
CA GLN A 53 -7.44 3.94 -13.01
C GLN A 53 -7.09 3.11 -11.77
N ASP A 54 -6.37 2.00 -11.93
CA ASP A 54 -5.88 1.19 -10.80
C ASP A 54 -4.83 1.95 -9.96
N ALA A 55 -3.93 2.69 -10.62
CA ALA A 55 -2.96 3.55 -9.93
C ALA A 55 -3.62 4.73 -9.21
N GLU A 56 -4.68 5.31 -9.79
CA GLU A 56 -5.51 6.32 -9.12
C GLU A 56 -6.20 5.74 -7.89
N VAL A 57 -6.77 4.53 -7.93
CA VAL A 57 -7.35 3.90 -6.74
C VAL A 57 -6.29 3.73 -5.64
N ILE A 58 -5.07 3.34 -5.99
CA ILE A 58 -3.95 3.18 -5.04
C ILE A 58 -3.48 4.53 -4.48
N ILE A 59 -3.42 5.59 -5.29
CA ILE A 59 -3.00 6.94 -4.85
C ILE A 59 -4.14 7.65 -4.08
N GLN A 60 -5.40 7.41 -4.43
CA GLN A 60 -6.57 7.90 -3.70
C GLN A 60 -6.72 7.19 -2.34
N SER A 61 -6.25 5.94 -2.22
CA SER A 61 -6.11 5.28 -0.92
C SER A 61 -5.10 5.99 0.01
N LYS A 62 -4.03 6.57 -0.56
CA LYS A 62 -3.04 7.38 0.17
C LYS A 62 -3.51 8.81 0.45
N ARG A 63 -4.46 9.35 -0.32
CA ARG A 63 -5.01 10.72 -0.17
C ARG A 63 -6.26 10.81 0.69
N ARG A 64 -6.80 9.71 1.23
CA ARG A 64 -7.85 9.78 2.27
C ARG A 64 -7.27 10.37 3.55
N LYS A 65 -7.35 11.69 3.59
CA LYS A 65 -7.11 12.58 4.73
C LYS A 65 -7.50 11.90 6.04
N ARG A 66 -6.46 11.60 6.82
CA ARG A 66 -6.24 12.29 8.10
C ARG A 66 -7.41 12.18 9.09
N ASN A 67 -8.00 10.99 9.18
CA ASN A 67 -8.88 10.55 10.26
C ASN A 67 -8.60 9.06 10.53
N PHE A 68 -7.35 8.71 10.86
CA PHE A 68 -7.07 7.42 11.48
C PHE A 68 -7.61 7.48 12.91
N ARG A 69 -8.93 7.36 13.04
CA ARG A 69 -9.61 7.30 14.32
C ARG A 69 -9.24 5.95 14.92
N ALA A 70 -8.51 5.97 16.04
CA ALA A 70 -8.06 4.75 16.68
C ALA A 70 -9.25 3.80 16.89
N VAL A 71 -9.15 2.67 16.25
CA VAL A 71 -10.20 1.66 16.23
C VAL A 71 -10.09 0.91 17.55
N ARG A 72 -11.01 1.24 18.47
CA ARG A 72 -11.09 0.79 19.87
C ARG A 72 -9.97 1.33 20.77
N PRO A 73 -10.21 2.48 21.42
CA PRO A 73 -9.22 3.05 22.31
C PRO A 73 -9.24 2.41 23.71
N GLN A 74 -10.23 1.56 24.04
CA GLN A 74 -10.37 0.95 25.38
C GLN A 74 -9.08 0.26 25.86
N PRO A 75 -8.64 0.51 27.11
CA PRO A 75 -9.31 1.26 28.18
C PRO A 75 -9.22 2.79 28.09
N PHE A 76 -8.50 3.33 27.11
CA PHE A 76 -8.21 4.76 26.96
C PHE A 76 -9.19 5.48 26.01
N GLU A 77 -9.12 6.80 25.95
CA GLU A 77 -9.87 7.64 24.98
C GLU A 77 -9.17 7.70 23.63
N THR A 78 -9.84 8.09 22.53
CA THR A 78 -9.16 8.19 21.22
C THR A 78 -7.96 9.14 21.31
N PRO A 79 -6.74 8.73 20.91
CA PRO A 79 -5.57 9.58 21.04
C PRO A 79 -5.71 10.77 20.08
N ALA A 80 -5.64 11.99 20.63
CA ALA A 80 -5.68 13.24 19.85
C ALA A 80 -4.29 13.63 19.30
N VAL A 81 -3.22 13.08 19.88
CA VAL A 81 -1.82 13.41 19.58
C VAL A 81 -1.10 12.16 19.08
N PRO A 82 -0.28 12.24 18.01
CA PRO A 82 0.43 11.10 17.45
C PRO A 82 1.35 10.41 18.46
N ASP A 83 2.03 11.15 19.33
CA ASP A 83 2.94 10.57 20.34
C ASP A 83 2.21 9.62 21.29
N VAL A 84 1.00 9.99 21.73
CA VAL A 84 0.17 9.14 22.59
C VAL A 84 -0.29 7.90 21.85
N ALA A 85 -0.63 8.04 20.56
CA ALA A 85 -0.99 6.89 19.73
C ALA A 85 0.20 5.93 19.54
N PHE A 86 1.40 6.47 19.36
CA PHE A 86 2.62 5.70 19.23
C PHE A 86 2.96 4.94 20.52
N LEU A 87 2.89 5.59 21.69
CA LEU A 87 3.11 4.91 22.97
C LEU A 87 2.09 3.78 23.22
N ARG A 88 0.83 3.98 22.84
CA ARG A 88 -0.18 2.92 22.93
C ARG A 88 0.08 1.77 21.98
N PHE A 89 0.59 2.05 20.79
CA PHE A 89 1.02 1.01 19.87
C PHE A 89 2.19 0.21 20.47
N LEU A 90 3.19 0.87 21.05
CA LEU A 90 4.28 0.18 21.75
C LEU A 90 3.77 -0.67 22.92
N SER A 91 2.83 -0.14 23.69
CA SER A 91 2.17 -0.88 24.79
C SER A 91 1.43 -2.12 24.29
N LEU A 92 0.66 -2.01 23.20
CA LEU A 92 0.01 -3.15 22.56
C LEU A 92 1.03 -4.21 22.13
N MET A 93 2.11 -3.81 21.46
CA MET A 93 3.17 -4.72 21.01
C MET A 93 3.90 -5.40 22.19
N ALA A 94 4.12 -4.67 23.28
CA ALA A 94 4.86 -5.16 24.44
C ALA A 94 4.04 -6.08 25.36
N THR A 95 2.71 -5.90 25.43
CA THR A 95 1.84 -6.58 26.40
C THR A 95 0.95 -7.67 25.78
N ASN A 96 0.66 -7.61 24.48
CA ASN A 96 -0.24 -8.57 23.84
C ASN A 96 0.39 -9.97 23.73
N ASP A 97 -0.32 -10.98 24.22
CA ASP A 97 0.07 -12.38 24.02
C ASP A 97 -0.42 -12.87 22.64
N TRP A 98 0.41 -12.64 21.62
CA TRP A 98 0.11 -13.02 20.23
C TRP A 98 -0.24 -14.51 20.04
N HIS A 99 0.13 -15.39 20.97
CA HIS A 99 -0.29 -16.79 20.89
C HIS A 99 -1.75 -17.00 21.23
N LYS A 100 -2.30 -16.23 22.17
CA LYS A 100 -3.63 -16.45 22.75
C LYS A 100 -4.65 -15.41 22.31
N THR A 101 -4.22 -14.19 22.03
CA THR A 101 -5.11 -13.07 21.75
C THR A 101 -4.86 -12.48 20.37
N PRO A 102 -5.82 -12.60 19.44
CA PRO A 102 -5.74 -11.91 18.16
C PRO A 102 -6.03 -10.42 18.37
N VAL A 103 -5.44 -9.57 17.52
CA VAL A 103 -5.76 -8.15 17.48
C VAL A 103 -6.97 -7.95 16.57
N ILE A 104 -8.10 -7.55 17.15
CA ILE A 104 -9.35 -7.32 16.39
C ILE A 104 -9.54 -5.82 16.17
N VAL A 105 -9.50 -5.41 14.90
CA VAL A 105 -9.63 -4.02 14.49
C VAL A 105 -11.02 -3.80 13.88
N ASN A 106 -11.90 -3.18 14.68
CA ASN A 106 -13.27 -2.81 14.29
C ASN A 106 -13.39 -1.45 13.58
N PHE A 107 -13.07 -1.36 12.29
CA PHE A 107 -13.22 -0.09 11.58
C PHE A 107 -14.68 0.38 11.62
N LYS A 108 -14.89 1.67 11.89
CA LYS A 108 -16.20 2.36 11.96
C LYS A 108 -17.25 1.75 12.91
N ASN A 109 -16.84 0.84 13.77
CA ASN A 109 -17.73 0.07 14.61
C ASN A 109 -18.69 -0.87 13.85
N ASP A 110 -18.26 -1.34 12.68
CA ASP A 110 -19.04 -2.21 11.80
C ASP A 110 -19.18 -3.66 12.32
N MET A 111 -18.34 -4.08 13.29
CA MET A 111 -18.49 -5.35 14.01
C MET A 111 -19.29 -5.16 15.29
N THR A 112 -20.32 -5.99 15.48
CA THR A 112 -21.08 -6.07 16.73
C THR A 112 -20.29 -6.79 17.82
N HIS A 113 -20.76 -6.71 19.08
CA HIS A 113 -20.14 -7.46 20.18
C HIS A 113 -20.15 -8.97 19.97
N ALA A 114 -21.21 -9.49 19.34
CA ALA A 114 -21.33 -10.90 18.98
C ALA A 114 -20.28 -11.30 17.94
N ASP A 115 -20.06 -10.47 16.91
CA ASP A 115 -19.09 -10.78 15.84
C ASP A 115 -17.65 -10.84 16.37
N ILE A 116 -17.31 -9.97 17.33
CA ILE A 116 -15.99 -10.00 17.99
C ILE A 116 -15.84 -11.30 18.77
N ALA A 117 -16.87 -11.69 19.53
CA ALA A 117 -16.84 -12.87 20.36
C ALA A 117 -16.74 -14.13 19.49
N ALA A 118 -17.50 -14.19 18.39
CA ALA A 118 -17.40 -15.22 17.38
C ALA A 118 -16.00 -15.29 16.77
N SER A 119 -15.43 -14.16 16.36
CA SER A 119 -14.07 -14.09 15.80
C SER A 119 -13.00 -14.58 16.80
N LYS A 120 -13.15 -14.27 18.10
CA LYS A 120 -12.25 -14.78 19.15
C LYS A 120 -12.41 -16.28 19.36
N ALA A 121 -13.64 -16.78 19.32
CA ALA A 121 -13.92 -18.21 19.41
C ALA A 121 -13.32 -18.97 18.21
N ASP A 122 -13.54 -18.47 16.99
CA ASP A 122 -12.97 -19.01 15.76
C ASP A 122 -11.43 -19.04 15.81
N PHE A 123 -10.80 -17.97 16.30
CA PHE A 123 -9.35 -17.93 16.46
C PHE A 123 -8.83 -19.01 17.43
N THR A 124 -9.56 -19.24 18.52
CA THR A 124 -9.17 -20.21 19.55
C THR A 124 -9.38 -21.64 19.04
N GLU A 125 -10.51 -21.90 18.38
CA GLU A 125 -10.83 -23.21 17.79
C GLU A 125 -9.86 -23.56 16.65
N LYS A 126 -9.63 -22.63 15.73
CA LYS A 126 -8.81 -22.85 14.54
C LYS A 126 -7.39 -22.32 14.70
N ARG A 127 -6.86 -22.33 15.93
CA ARG A 127 -5.56 -21.70 16.25
C ARG A 127 -4.42 -22.15 15.33
N LYS A 128 -4.40 -23.41 14.91
CA LYS A 128 -3.38 -23.96 14.00
C LYS A 128 -3.44 -23.39 12.59
N ALA A 129 -4.60 -22.88 12.15
CA ALA A 129 -4.78 -22.27 10.84
C ALA A 129 -4.38 -20.79 10.82
N PHE A 130 -4.35 -20.14 11.99
CA PHE A 130 -3.96 -18.74 12.13
C PHE A 130 -2.45 -18.57 12.38
N SER A 131 -1.92 -17.47 11.88
CA SER A 131 -0.55 -17.05 12.15
C SER A 131 -0.31 -16.70 13.62
N LEU A 132 0.96 -16.57 14.00
CA LEU A 132 1.35 -16.08 15.33
C LEU A 132 0.86 -14.66 15.56
N MET A 133 1.15 -13.76 14.63
CA MET A 133 0.57 -12.43 14.64
C MET A 133 -0.74 -12.50 13.86
N SER A 134 -1.90 -12.42 14.51
CA SER A 134 -3.20 -12.41 13.81
C SER A 134 -3.90 -11.07 14.01
N ILE A 135 -4.19 -10.40 12.91
CA ILE A 135 -4.95 -9.15 12.85
C ILE A 135 -6.26 -9.43 12.12
N ILE A 136 -7.37 -9.41 12.86
CA ILE A 136 -8.71 -9.69 12.34
C ILE A 136 -9.41 -8.35 12.13
N THR A 137 -10.04 -8.21 10.97
CA THR A 137 -10.85 -7.03 10.63
C THR A 137 -12.18 -7.50 10.08
N HIS A 138 -13.19 -6.64 10.03
CA HIS A 138 -14.48 -7.01 9.44
C HIS A 138 -14.41 -7.33 7.93
N PHE A 139 -13.36 -6.87 7.25
CA PHE A 139 -13.09 -7.20 5.85
C PHE A 139 -12.28 -8.49 5.70
N ASP A 140 -11.61 -8.93 6.76
CA ASP A 140 -10.60 -9.98 6.71
C ASP A 140 -10.62 -10.79 8.01
N ALA A 141 -11.45 -11.84 7.99
CA ALA A 141 -11.58 -12.79 9.08
C ALA A 141 -10.41 -13.79 9.15
N ALA A 142 -9.68 -13.98 8.06
CA ALA A 142 -8.61 -14.98 7.93
C ALA A 142 -7.21 -14.40 8.16
N SER A 143 -7.10 -13.09 8.39
CA SER A 143 -5.85 -12.36 8.55
C SER A 143 -4.91 -12.54 7.34
N HIS A 144 -5.41 -12.23 6.14
CA HIS A 144 -4.68 -12.30 4.89
C HIS A 144 -3.31 -11.58 4.95
N TRP A 145 -3.20 -10.49 5.70
CA TRP A 145 -1.94 -9.73 5.83
C TRP A 145 -0.87 -10.41 6.66
N THR A 146 -1.26 -11.30 7.57
CA THR A 146 -0.32 -12.02 8.43
C THR A 146 -0.37 -13.53 8.22
N ARG A 147 -1.05 -14.02 7.18
CA ARG A 147 -1.17 -15.45 6.87
C ARG A 147 0.18 -16.14 6.70
N SER A 148 1.12 -15.51 6.01
CA SER A 148 2.53 -15.94 5.89
C SER A 148 3.40 -15.36 7.02
N GLY A 149 2.78 -15.00 8.13
CA GLY A 149 3.26 -13.99 9.06
C GLY A 149 4.61 -14.30 9.70
N PRO A 150 5.13 -13.34 10.47
CA PRO A 150 6.48 -13.41 10.98
C PRO A 150 6.68 -14.69 11.81
N LEU A 151 7.82 -15.33 11.58
CA LEU A 151 8.30 -16.42 12.43
C LEU A 151 8.33 -15.96 13.90
N SER A 152 8.17 -16.89 14.83
CA SER A 152 8.15 -16.58 16.27
C SER A 152 9.35 -15.77 16.72
N VAL A 153 10.54 -16.09 16.20
CA VAL A 153 11.80 -15.37 16.47
C VAL A 153 11.74 -13.93 15.97
N ILE A 154 11.22 -13.73 14.76
CA ILE A 154 11.06 -12.41 14.15
C ILE A 154 10.03 -11.59 14.93
N LEU A 155 8.96 -12.20 15.45
CA LEU A 155 7.93 -11.50 16.22
C LEU A 155 8.38 -11.13 17.64
N LYS A 156 9.24 -11.96 18.27
CA LYS A 156 9.77 -11.67 19.61
C LYS A 156 10.59 -10.37 19.63
N ARG A 157 11.39 -10.12 18.60
CA ARG A 157 12.25 -8.93 18.51
C ARG A 157 11.48 -7.60 18.59
N PRO A 158 10.48 -7.31 17.75
CA PRO A 158 9.71 -6.07 17.84
C PRO A 158 8.90 -5.98 19.14
N CYS A 159 8.46 -7.09 19.74
CA CYS A 159 7.81 -7.05 21.06
C CYS A 159 8.81 -6.62 22.16
N LEU A 160 10.03 -7.15 22.12
CA LEU A 160 11.10 -6.77 23.05
C LEU A 160 11.52 -5.32 22.85
N LEU A 161 11.77 -4.91 21.60
CA LEU A 161 12.11 -3.52 21.27
C LEU A 161 10.99 -2.58 21.72
N ALA A 162 9.73 -2.91 21.46
CA ALA A 162 8.60 -2.10 21.90
C ALA A 162 8.55 -1.94 23.42
N LYS A 163 8.86 -3.00 24.19
CA LYS A 163 8.92 -2.96 25.65
C LYS A 163 10.05 -2.04 26.14
N VAL A 164 11.23 -2.11 25.53
CA VAL A 164 12.36 -1.24 25.88
C VAL A 164 12.06 0.21 25.50
N SER A 165 11.59 0.46 24.27
CA SER A 165 11.23 1.80 23.80
C SER A 165 10.13 2.45 24.65
N LEU A 166 9.11 1.68 25.05
CA LEU A 166 8.05 2.16 25.94
C LEU A 166 8.63 2.59 27.29
N ASN A 167 9.44 1.74 27.92
CA ASN A 167 10.05 2.03 29.22
C ASN A 167 10.98 3.26 29.15
N THR A 168 11.80 3.36 28.10
CA THR A 168 12.69 4.53 27.90
C THR A 168 11.88 5.81 27.74
N ALA A 169 10.81 5.79 26.93
CA ALA A 169 9.96 6.95 26.72
C ALA A 169 9.18 7.35 27.98
N GLU A 170 8.65 6.38 28.74
CA GLU A 170 7.97 6.62 30.01
C GLU A 170 8.92 7.19 31.06
N THR A 171 10.11 6.59 31.23
CA THR A 171 11.13 7.05 32.17
C THR A 171 11.58 8.48 31.85
N ALA A 172 11.82 8.77 30.58
CA ALA A 172 12.21 10.12 30.17
C ALA A 172 11.12 11.14 30.50
N ARG A 173 9.85 10.81 30.22
CA ARG A 173 8.69 11.66 30.51
C ARG A 173 8.47 11.88 32.01
N LEU A 174 8.64 10.85 32.83
CA LEU A 174 8.54 10.93 34.29
C LEU A 174 9.70 11.74 34.91
N SER A 175 10.89 11.66 34.32
CA SER A 175 12.08 12.37 34.84
C SER A 175 12.08 13.87 34.58
N GLY A 176 11.15 14.39 33.75
CA GLY A 176 11.10 15.80 33.37
C GLY A 176 12.30 16.29 32.54
N ARG A 177 13.19 15.39 32.14
CA ARG A 177 14.37 15.69 31.31
C ARG A 177 14.00 15.76 29.84
N THR A 178 14.82 16.44 29.06
CA THR A 178 14.75 16.41 27.60
C THR A 178 14.95 14.97 27.12
N PHE A 179 13.92 14.40 26.48
CA PHE A 179 13.98 13.07 25.90
C PHE A 179 14.61 13.15 24.51
N ASP A 180 15.74 12.47 24.31
CA ASP A 180 16.28 12.23 22.98
C ASP A 180 15.44 11.14 22.29
N SER A 181 14.51 11.59 21.44
CA SER A 181 13.62 10.70 20.69
C SER A 181 14.36 9.84 19.67
N GLU A 182 15.58 10.20 19.27
CA GLU A 182 16.36 9.40 18.33
C GLU A 182 16.74 8.05 18.93
N THR A 183 16.88 7.96 20.26
CA THR A 183 17.25 6.73 20.97
C THR A 183 16.31 5.56 20.72
N ILE A 184 15.00 5.82 20.59
CA ILE A 184 13.99 4.77 20.33
C ILE A 184 13.90 4.38 18.85
N PHE A 185 14.45 5.20 17.95
CA PHE A 185 14.45 4.96 16.51
C PHE A 185 15.81 4.48 15.98
N ARG A 186 16.87 4.60 16.78
CA ARG A 186 18.16 3.97 16.48
C ARG A 186 18.04 2.45 16.62
N PRO A 187 18.39 1.67 15.57
CA PRO A 187 18.49 0.23 15.72
C PRO A 187 19.61 -0.06 16.74
N PRO A 188 19.40 -1.00 17.68
CA PRO A 188 20.46 -1.35 18.61
C PRO A 188 21.64 -1.90 17.81
N ALA A 189 22.82 -1.35 18.06
CA ALA A 189 24.07 -1.72 17.38
C ALA A 189 24.64 -3.08 17.86
N SER A 190 23.87 -3.86 18.64
CA SER A 190 24.34 -5.02 19.42
C SER A 190 24.54 -6.31 18.62
N ASP A 191 25.40 -7.16 19.19
CA ASP A 191 25.86 -8.51 18.81
C ASP A 191 24.75 -9.59 18.72
N ASP A 192 23.47 -9.22 18.66
CA ASP A 192 22.34 -10.17 18.60
C ASP A 192 22.10 -10.72 17.19
N TRP A 193 22.99 -10.40 16.25
CA TRP A 193 22.93 -10.84 14.85
C TRP A 193 24.11 -11.74 14.57
N ASP A 194 23.85 -12.90 13.96
CA ASP A 194 24.92 -13.84 13.56
C ASP A 194 25.90 -13.20 12.56
N CYS A 195 25.41 -12.27 11.73
CA CYS A 195 26.23 -11.48 10.83
C CYS A 195 25.62 -10.09 10.58
N LEU A 196 26.49 -9.09 10.42
CA LEU A 196 26.11 -7.73 10.10
C LEU A 196 26.80 -7.29 8.80
N ILE A 197 26.01 -6.93 7.80
CA ILE A 197 26.50 -6.51 6.48
C ILE A 197 26.38 -4.99 6.39
N TYR A 198 27.51 -4.29 6.38
CA TYR A 198 27.55 -2.85 6.20
C TYR A 198 27.52 -2.50 4.71
N LEU A 199 26.46 -1.80 4.29
CA LEU A 199 26.33 -1.27 2.94
C LEU A 199 26.93 0.14 2.87
N LYS A 200 27.58 0.47 1.74
CA LYS A 200 28.06 1.84 1.51
C LYS A 200 26.87 2.82 1.44
N PRO A 201 26.95 4.02 2.02
CA PRO A 201 25.84 4.98 2.00
C PRO A 201 25.33 5.29 0.59
N ILE A 202 26.22 5.34 -0.41
CA ILE A 202 25.87 5.63 -1.80
C ILE A 202 24.95 4.58 -2.44
N VAL A 203 25.00 3.33 -1.98
CA VAL A 203 24.13 2.26 -2.50
C VAL A 203 22.79 2.19 -1.75
N SER A 204 22.63 2.91 -0.65
CA SER A 204 21.36 2.98 0.07
C SER A 204 20.43 4.01 -0.60
N ALA A 205 19.34 3.54 -1.18
CA ALA A 205 18.33 4.39 -1.81
C ALA A 205 17.70 5.39 -0.83
N ARG A 206 17.65 5.04 0.46
CA ARG A 206 17.06 5.84 1.55
C ARG A 206 18.10 6.50 2.44
N ARG A 207 19.32 6.74 1.93
CA ARG A 207 20.42 7.34 2.71
C ARG A 207 20.05 8.70 3.34
N HIS A 208 19.15 9.46 2.73
CA HIS A 208 18.69 10.75 3.23
C HIS A 208 17.70 10.64 4.40
N GLU A 209 17.16 9.45 4.68
CA GLU A 209 16.24 9.17 5.79
C GLU A 209 17.00 8.62 7.02
N VAL A 210 18.33 8.53 6.97
CA VAL A 210 19.18 8.02 8.05
C VAL A 210 19.28 9.07 9.16
N LEU A 211 19.02 8.64 10.41
CA LEU A 211 19.09 9.51 11.60
C LEU A 211 20.54 9.97 11.88
N ASP A 212 21.49 9.05 11.76
CA ASP A 212 22.91 9.29 12.06
C ASP A 212 23.72 9.50 10.77
N LEU A 213 23.41 10.54 10.00
CA LEU A 213 24.23 10.90 8.83
C LEU A 213 25.57 11.48 9.30
N PRO A 214 26.72 10.95 8.83
CA PRO A 214 27.99 11.60 9.03
C PRO A 214 27.95 13.02 8.45
N VAL A 215 28.46 14.00 9.20
CA VAL A 215 28.44 15.43 8.83
C VAL A 215 29.03 15.66 7.43
N ASP A 216 30.03 14.86 7.06
CA ASP A 216 30.71 14.91 5.76
C ASP A 216 29.81 14.56 4.56
N ILE A 217 28.78 13.72 4.78
CA ILE A 217 27.84 13.30 3.73
C ILE A 217 26.71 14.34 3.59
N VAL A 218 26.33 15.01 4.67
CA VAL A 218 25.32 16.09 4.63
C VAL A 218 25.80 17.26 3.77
N ALA A 219 27.11 17.55 3.77
CA ALA A 219 27.70 18.59 2.92
C ALA A 219 27.81 18.20 1.43
N ALA A 220 27.69 16.91 1.10
CA ALA A 220 27.80 16.38 -0.26
C ALA A 220 26.45 16.02 -0.91
N LEU A 221 25.35 16.23 -0.18
CA LEU A 221 23.95 16.11 -0.64
C LEU A 221 23.40 17.47 -1.05
#